data_AF-A0A1R3UNP7-F1
#
_entry.id   AF-A0A1R3UNP7-F1
#
_cell.length_a   1.000
_cell.length_b   1.000
_cell.length_c   1.000
_cell.angle_alpha   90.00
_cell.angle_beta   90.00
_cell.angle_gamma   90.00
#
_symmetry.space_group_name_H-M   'P 1'
#
loop_
_entity.id
_entity.type
_entity.pdbx_description
1 polymer ?
#
loop_
_entity_poly.entity_id
_entity_poly.type
_entity_poly.pdbx_seq_one_letter_code
_entity_poly.pdbx_strand_id
1 'polypeptide(L)'
;MTYLLDGARHPNGTPMELGEETSLKFTAAVSEVAGAFPSEHNRNDLTVTYSPDEQEQTTMSRLLGFSTANEDANHTLLTDGSEPNGRDSEQILTDLYTFDWNDDGRAVAGLTDWIEDFQNSDDPDKVDQGSEAFLALVETITTPEMQERLGKTGHSIEDEENDITWENVSFTHLNPEVAGSFTNLFLNNIESMESVAGFNFDDDREQDPEIYAVDNEYLGDGALQLDPMTRLAFAEYIVGSEDAATRLETASFFRTEEAASTYFAEYPPDVSEPRAAGIFDALIDEAIENEHQNRLDATNGAIDYKNQVANNSVDLTAAIFNEIPAPGVSTVSEVMKQGFKEVLATEHIDVARDTSSDFSSVALDNRATIHAAMAVENNGEHTFGEEVDYLRDPSTGEISLDPHLWMEGEGESSFDATAYQEAIDSIYGDLRDEKWPGAENELGNTVISDFSRFNMAGREALDSRT
;
A
#
# COMPACT_ATOMS: atom_id res chain seq x y z
N MET A 1 10.74 1.97 -39.46
CA MET A 1 10.69 1.47 -38.07
C MET A 1 9.37 0.78 -37.80
N THR A 2 8.23 1.48 -37.84
CA THR A 2 6.89 0.94 -37.51
C THR A 2 6.50 -0.34 -38.26
N TYR A 3 6.90 -0.47 -39.53
CA TYR A 3 6.66 -1.67 -40.35
C TYR A 3 7.55 -2.88 -40.01
N LEU A 4 8.72 -2.64 -39.38
CA LEU A 4 9.58 -3.71 -38.85
C LEU A 4 9.08 -4.21 -37.49
N LEU A 5 8.44 -3.32 -36.71
CA LEU A 5 7.92 -3.60 -35.37
C LEU A 5 6.61 -4.42 -35.42
N ASP A 6 5.75 -4.19 -36.42
CA ASP A 6 4.49 -4.92 -36.60
C ASP A 6 4.69 -6.41 -36.99
N GLY A 7 5.89 -6.76 -37.50
CA GLY A 7 6.26 -8.13 -37.88
C GLY A 7 6.78 -9.01 -36.75
N ALA A 8 7.05 -8.43 -35.56
CA ALA A 8 7.58 -9.16 -34.40
C ALA A 8 6.49 -9.85 -33.55
N ARG A 9 5.21 -9.56 -33.80
CA ARG A 9 4.05 -10.11 -33.07
C ARG A 9 3.71 -11.57 -33.43
N HIS A 10 4.68 -12.47 -33.46
CA HIS A 10 4.38 -13.90 -33.67
C HIS A 10 4.18 -14.62 -32.33
N PRO A 11 2.99 -15.17 -32.05
CA PRO A 11 2.63 -15.75 -30.74
C PRO A 11 3.30 -17.10 -30.42
N ASN A 12 4.32 -17.52 -31.18
CA ASN A 12 5.02 -18.82 -31.02
C ASN A 12 6.48 -18.80 -31.54
N GLY A 13 7.09 -17.62 -31.68
CA GLY A 13 8.49 -17.50 -32.09
C GLY A 13 9.38 -17.39 -30.86
N THR A 14 10.43 -18.20 -30.76
CA THR A 14 11.52 -17.99 -29.78
C THR A 14 12.00 -16.53 -29.92
N PRO A 15 12.14 -15.76 -28.83
CA PRO A 15 12.72 -14.43 -28.92
C PRO A 15 14.08 -14.58 -29.62
N MET A 16 14.30 -13.84 -30.71
CA MET A 16 15.66 -13.75 -31.23
C MET A 16 16.50 -13.08 -30.14
N GLU A 17 17.72 -13.53 -29.86
CA GLU A 17 18.69 -12.81 -28.99
C GLU A 17 18.84 -11.32 -29.39
N LEU A 18 18.56 -10.99 -30.66
CA LEU A 18 18.50 -9.61 -31.14
C LEU A 18 17.36 -8.79 -30.52
N GLY A 19 16.30 -9.42 -30.01
CA GLY A 19 15.13 -8.78 -29.44
C GLY A 19 15.43 -8.15 -28.08
N GLU A 20 16.10 -8.89 -27.19
CA GLU A 20 16.47 -8.43 -25.86
C GLU A 20 17.46 -7.25 -25.92
N GLU A 21 18.59 -7.41 -26.62
CA GLU A 21 19.59 -6.35 -26.79
C GLU A 21 18.99 -5.10 -27.47
N THR A 22 18.06 -5.29 -28.42
CA THR A 22 17.39 -4.17 -29.09
C THR A 22 16.42 -3.45 -28.15
N SER A 23 15.63 -4.18 -27.35
CA SER A 23 14.75 -3.60 -26.34
C SER A 23 15.54 -2.82 -25.30
N LEU A 24 16.59 -3.41 -24.72
CA LEU A 24 17.49 -2.74 -23.78
C LEU A 24 18.06 -1.42 -24.33
N LYS A 25 18.58 -1.45 -25.57
CA LYS A 25 19.13 -0.24 -26.20
C LYS A 25 18.08 0.81 -26.52
N PHE A 26 16.86 0.41 -26.85
CA PHE A 26 15.76 1.37 -27.05
C PHE A 26 15.33 2.00 -25.74
N THR A 27 15.13 1.21 -24.68
CA THR A 27 14.83 1.74 -23.34
C THR A 27 15.92 2.73 -22.89
N ALA A 28 17.20 2.36 -23.00
CA ALA A 28 18.30 3.24 -22.64
C ALA A 28 18.41 4.50 -23.51
N ALA A 29 18.09 4.41 -24.81
CA ALA A 29 18.09 5.58 -25.69
C ALA A 29 16.92 6.53 -25.39
N VAL A 30 15.74 6.01 -25.05
CA VAL A 30 14.60 6.82 -24.61
C VAL A 30 14.93 7.49 -23.26
N SER A 31 15.53 6.75 -22.32
CA SER A 31 16.04 7.28 -21.05
C SER A 31 17.05 8.41 -21.26
N GLU A 32 18.03 8.24 -22.15
CA GLU A 32 19.02 9.29 -22.45
C GLU A 32 18.36 10.57 -22.96
N VAL A 33 17.31 10.45 -23.79
CA VAL A 33 16.54 11.60 -24.24
C VAL A 33 15.73 12.21 -23.09
N ALA A 34 15.08 11.38 -22.26
CA ALA A 34 14.30 11.81 -21.09
C ALA A 34 15.16 12.58 -20.08
N GLY A 35 16.34 12.06 -19.70
CA GLY A 35 17.22 12.72 -18.73
C GLY A 35 18.06 13.87 -19.28
N ALA A 36 18.15 14.03 -20.61
CA ALA A 36 18.70 15.23 -21.21
C ALA A 36 17.81 16.46 -20.98
N PHE A 37 16.55 16.26 -20.57
CA PHE A 37 15.65 17.33 -20.17
C PHE A 37 15.88 17.69 -18.70
N PRO A 38 16.27 18.94 -18.40
CA PRO A 38 16.51 19.32 -17.01
C PRO A 38 15.19 19.29 -16.23
N SER A 39 15.13 18.46 -15.19
CA SER A 39 14.29 18.71 -14.00
C SER A 39 14.51 20.16 -13.56
N GLU A 40 13.49 20.88 -13.06
CA GLU A 40 13.63 22.31 -12.73
C GLU A 40 14.77 22.61 -11.71
N HIS A 41 15.23 21.59 -10.97
CA HIS A 41 16.40 21.61 -10.10
C HIS A 41 17.71 22.04 -10.78
N ASN A 42 17.83 21.93 -12.11
CA ASN A 42 19.05 22.27 -12.85
C ASN A 42 18.92 23.54 -13.72
N ARG A 43 17.98 24.45 -13.40
CA ARG A 43 17.78 25.74 -14.11
C ARG A 43 19.00 26.69 -14.12
N ASN A 44 20.04 26.41 -13.35
CA ASN A 44 21.29 27.19 -13.39
C ASN A 44 22.23 26.77 -14.55
N ASP A 45 21.98 25.64 -15.22
CA ASP A 45 22.63 25.31 -16.49
C ASP A 45 21.82 25.90 -17.66
N LEU A 46 22.14 27.14 -18.01
CA LEU A 46 21.47 27.99 -19.02
C LEU A 46 21.52 27.45 -20.47
N THR A 47 21.81 26.18 -20.72
CA THR A 47 22.17 25.69 -22.06
C THR A 47 21.21 24.68 -22.70
N VAL A 48 20.17 24.19 -22.00
CA VAL A 48 19.17 23.30 -22.60
C VAL A 48 17.75 23.83 -22.36
N THR A 49 17.12 24.34 -23.42
CA THR A 49 15.74 24.88 -23.43
C THR A 49 14.84 24.09 -24.39
N TYR A 50 15.08 22.79 -24.51
CA TYR A 50 14.24 21.92 -25.32
C TYR A 50 13.26 21.24 -24.35
N SER A 51 11.98 21.33 -24.65
CA SER A 51 10.91 20.57 -24.00
C SER A 51 10.22 19.86 -25.16
N PRO A 52 10.12 18.53 -25.14
CA PRO A 52 9.57 17.78 -26.26
C PRO A 52 8.11 18.14 -26.41
N ASP A 53 7.69 18.37 -27.66
CA ASP A 53 6.27 18.61 -27.91
C ASP A 53 5.44 17.33 -27.68
N GLU A 54 4.11 17.48 -27.62
CA GLU A 54 3.18 16.37 -27.38
C GLU A 54 3.36 15.21 -28.39
N GLN A 55 3.75 15.51 -29.63
CA GLN A 55 3.98 14.50 -30.66
C GLN A 55 5.28 13.74 -30.43
N GLU A 56 6.33 14.43 -29.99
CA GLU A 56 7.62 13.86 -29.62
C GLU A 56 7.48 12.97 -28.39
N GLN A 57 6.78 13.43 -27.34
CA GLN A 57 6.47 12.63 -26.15
C GLN A 57 5.67 11.38 -26.51
N THR A 58 4.59 11.51 -27.28
CA THR A 58 3.81 10.36 -27.78
C THR A 58 4.67 9.34 -28.54
N THR A 59 5.69 9.82 -29.27
CA THR A 59 6.61 8.94 -29.98
C THR A 59 7.55 8.24 -29.02
N MET A 60 8.06 8.94 -28.01
CA MET A 60 8.88 8.36 -26.94
C MET A 60 8.09 7.31 -26.14
N SER A 61 6.87 7.60 -25.67
CA SER A 61 6.03 6.64 -24.95
C SER A 61 5.74 5.39 -25.78
N ARG A 62 5.50 5.53 -27.09
CA ARG A 62 5.30 4.37 -27.98
C ARG A 62 6.56 3.53 -28.19
N LEU A 63 7.72 4.16 -28.25
CA LEU A 63 8.99 3.46 -28.36
C LEU A 63 9.31 2.72 -27.07
N LEU A 64 9.09 3.38 -25.93
CA LEU A 64 9.25 2.79 -24.61
C LEU A 64 8.27 1.63 -24.42
N GLY A 65 6.98 1.82 -24.67
CA GLY A 65 5.98 0.75 -24.59
C GLY A 65 6.25 -0.44 -25.53
N PHE A 66 7.00 -0.23 -26.63
CA PHE A 66 7.47 -1.34 -27.45
C PHE A 66 8.66 -2.06 -26.81
N SER A 67 9.63 -1.33 -26.24
CA SER A 67 10.80 -1.94 -25.62
C SER A 67 10.46 -2.64 -24.31
N THR A 68 9.59 -2.05 -23.50
CA THR A 68 9.13 -2.58 -22.20
C THR A 68 8.18 -3.76 -22.32
N ALA A 69 7.64 -4.04 -23.52
CA ALA A 69 6.89 -5.27 -23.78
C ALA A 69 7.78 -6.53 -23.84
N ASN A 70 9.11 -6.39 -23.70
CA ASN A 70 10.05 -7.51 -23.66
C ASN A 70 10.50 -7.75 -22.22
N GLU A 71 9.82 -8.68 -21.55
CA GLU A 71 10.00 -9.03 -20.14
C GLU A 71 11.43 -9.49 -19.85
N ASP A 72 12.05 -10.29 -20.73
CA ASP A 72 13.46 -10.73 -20.60
C ASP A 72 14.44 -9.54 -20.60
N ALA A 73 14.15 -8.52 -21.43
CA ALA A 73 14.96 -7.31 -21.48
C ALA A 73 14.79 -6.45 -20.22
N ASN A 74 13.57 -6.36 -19.70
CA ASN A 74 13.30 -5.63 -18.46
C ASN A 74 13.96 -6.34 -17.27
N HIS A 75 13.83 -7.67 -17.18
CA HIS A 75 14.53 -8.47 -16.17
C HIS A 75 16.03 -8.18 -16.20
N THR A 76 16.67 -8.28 -17.38
CA THR A 76 18.10 -8.01 -17.56
C THR A 76 18.50 -6.56 -17.22
N LEU A 77 17.62 -5.59 -17.47
CA LEU A 77 17.84 -4.22 -17.03
C LEU A 77 17.82 -4.10 -15.50
N LEU A 78 16.91 -4.80 -14.83
CA LEU A 78 16.73 -4.72 -13.37
C LEU A 78 17.78 -5.53 -12.60
N THR A 79 18.13 -6.74 -13.03
CA THR A 79 18.93 -7.69 -12.24
C THR A 79 20.41 -7.72 -12.58
N ASP A 80 20.76 -7.59 -13.87
CA ASP A 80 22.08 -8.02 -14.34
C ASP A 80 23.12 -6.90 -14.38
N GLY A 81 22.75 -5.70 -13.89
CA GLY A 81 23.59 -4.50 -13.95
C GLY A 81 24.06 -4.20 -15.37
N SER A 82 23.22 -4.54 -16.36
CA SER A 82 23.54 -4.30 -17.77
C SER A 82 23.73 -2.79 -17.98
N GLU A 83 24.72 -2.42 -18.79
CA GLU A 83 24.98 -1.01 -19.12
C GLU A 83 24.59 -0.71 -20.59
N PRO A 84 23.30 -0.82 -20.97
CA PRO A 84 22.89 -0.52 -22.33
C PRO A 84 23.22 0.94 -22.67
N ASN A 85 23.93 1.13 -23.77
CA ASN A 85 24.48 2.43 -24.18
C ASN A 85 25.46 3.06 -23.15
N GLY A 86 26.06 2.26 -22.26
CA GLY A 86 26.99 2.73 -21.23
C GLY A 86 26.33 3.45 -20.06
N ARG A 87 25.03 3.20 -19.84
CA ARG A 87 24.22 3.76 -18.76
C ARG A 87 23.80 2.65 -17.82
N ASP A 88 24.00 2.84 -16.53
CA ASP A 88 23.55 1.90 -15.51
C ASP A 88 22.02 1.96 -15.31
N SER A 89 21.48 0.94 -14.65
CA SER A 89 20.04 0.83 -14.37
C SER A 89 19.53 1.99 -13.51
N GLU A 90 20.33 2.48 -12.57
CA GLU A 90 19.96 3.60 -11.69
C GLU A 90 19.70 4.89 -12.49
N GLN A 91 20.62 5.26 -13.39
CA GLN A 91 20.45 6.38 -14.31
C GLN A 91 19.27 6.17 -15.24
N ILE A 92 19.05 4.93 -15.71
CA ILE A 92 17.94 4.64 -16.62
C ILE A 92 16.60 4.82 -15.91
N LEU A 93 16.43 4.21 -14.75
CA LEU A 93 15.23 4.27 -13.95
C LEU A 93 14.95 5.69 -13.47
N THR A 94 15.96 6.43 -13.00
CA THR A 94 15.77 7.83 -12.60
C THR A 94 15.22 8.65 -13.76
N ASP A 95 15.91 8.65 -14.90
CA ASP A 95 15.57 9.52 -16.01
C ASP A 95 14.19 9.17 -16.62
N LEU A 96 13.79 7.90 -16.57
CA LEU A 96 12.48 7.48 -17.04
C LEU A 96 11.38 7.78 -16.02
N TYR A 97 11.61 7.58 -14.72
CA TYR A 97 10.59 7.79 -13.69
C TYR A 97 10.36 9.27 -13.36
N THR A 98 11.38 10.12 -13.43
CA THR A 98 11.23 11.55 -13.15
C THR A 98 10.80 12.38 -14.36
N PHE A 99 10.67 11.77 -15.54
CA PHE A 99 10.20 12.46 -16.74
C PHE A 99 8.67 12.58 -16.71
N ASP A 100 8.16 13.76 -17.05
CA ASP A 100 6.73 14.06 -17.16
C ASP A 100 6.15 13.46 -18.45
N TRP A 101 5.59 12.26 -18.35
CA TRP A 101 5.05 11.53 -19.49
C TRP A 101 3.61 11.94 -19.79
N ASN A 102 3.31 12.22 -21.06
CA ASN A 102 1.94 12.55 -21.49
C ASN A 102 0.92 11.38 -21.44
N ASP A 103 1.37 10.19 -21.07
CA ASP A 103 0.54 9.01 -20.82
C ASP A 103 0.56 8.60 -19.34
N ASP A 104 0.78 9.56 -18.43
CA ASP A 104 0.74 9.43 -16.97
C ASP A 104 1.71 8.35 -16.43
N GLY A 105 2.74 8.03 -17.22
CA GLY A 105 3.72 7.00 -16.93
C GLY A 105 3.37 5.59 -17.41
N ARG A 106 2.26 5.38 -18.13
CA ARG A 106 1.83 4.03 -18.55
C ARG A 106 2.89 3.26 -19.34
N ALA A 107 3.59 3.92 -20.26
CA ALA A 107 4.65 3.26 -21.02
C ALA A 107 5.85 2.84 -20.16
N VAL A 108 6.21 3.63 -19.14
CA VAL A 108 7.32 3.34 -18.24
C VAL A 108 6.94 2.32 -17.16
N ALA A 109 5.69 2.30 -16.69
CA ALA A 109 5.16 1.27 -15.80
C ALA A 109 5.32 -0.15 -16.38
N GLY A 110 5.29 -0.29 -17.71
CA GLY A 110 5.57 -1.55 -18.39
C GLY A 110 6.96 -2.16 -18.11
N LEU A 111 7.92 -1.40 -17.55
CA LEU A 111 9.18 -1.96 -17.05
C LEU A 111 8.98 -2.91 -15.86
N THR A 112 7.91 -2.74 -15.10
CA THR A 112 7.67 -3.42 -13.82
C THR A 112 6.33 -4.17 -13.78
N ASP A 113 5.35 -3.82 -14.61
CA ASP A 113 4.02 -4.45 -14.62
C ASP A 113 4.04 -5.98 -14.79
N TRP A 114 4.97 -6.50 -15.59
CA TRP A 114 5.08 -7.92 -15.87
C TRP A 114 5.55 -8.75 -14.67
N ILE A 115 6.15 -8.11 -13.66
CA ILE A 115 6.72 -8.80 -12.50
C ILE A 115 5.60 -9.52 -11.72
N GLU A 116 4.44 -8.89 -11.53
CA GLU A 116 3.29 -9.49 -10.85
C GLU A 116 2.81 -10.76 -11.56
N ASP A 117 2.70 -10.72 -12.89
CA ASP A 117 2.29 -11.86 -13.71
C ASP A 117 3.27 -13.04 -13.59
N PHE A 118 4.56 -12.74 -13.40
CA PHE A 118 5.62 -13.74 -13.23
C PHE A 118 5.58 -14.35 -11.83
N GLN A 119 5.44 -13.53 -10.79
CA GLN A 119 5.31 -13.99 -9.40
C GLN A 119 4.06 -14.86 -9.18
N ASN A 120 2.99 -14.63 -9.95
CA ASN A 120 1.75 -15.41 -9.88
C ASN A 120 1.69 -16.59 -10.88
N SER A 121 2.80 -16.91 -11.54
CA SER A 121 2.83 -17.98 -12.53
C SER A 121 2.80 -19.37 -11.91
N ASP A 122 2.22 -20.35 -12.62
CA ASP A 122 2.36 -21.78 -12.29
C ASP A 122 3.78 -22.31 -12.61
N ASP A 123 4.61 -21.53 -13.30
CA ASP A 123 5.98 -21.89 -13.70
C ASP A 123 7.00 -21.39 -12.66
N PRO A 124 7.68 -22.27 -11.91
CA PRO A 124 8.62 -21.87 -10.87
C PRO A 124 9.76 -20.99 -11.38
N ASP A 125 10.25 -21.21 -12.61
CA ASP A 125 11.33 -20.41 -13.19
C ASP A 125 10.87 -18.95 -13.40
N LYS A 126 9.58 -18.73 -13.70
CA LYS A 126 9.01 -17.39 -13.81
C LYS A 126 8.80 -16.74 -12.46
N VAL A 127 8.36 -17.51 -11.47
CA VAL A 127 8.22 -17.01 -10.09
C VAL A 127 9.57 -16.52 -9.57
N ASP A 128 10.63 -17.31 -9.77
CA ASP A 128 12.01 -16.92 -9.42
C ASP A 128 12.40 -15.61 -10.12
N GLN A 129 12.22 -15.52 -11.45
CA GLN A 129 12.54 -14.31 -12.21
C GLN A 129 11.76 -13.07 -11.76
N GLY A 130 10.46 -13.23 -11.46
CA GLY A 130 9.64 -12.12 -10.95
C GLY A 130 10.14 -11.64 -9.60
N SER A 131 10.39 -12.55 -8.66
CA SER A 131 10.87 -12.19 -7.32
C SER A 131 12.30 -11.63 -7.32
N GLU A 132 13.21 -12.14 -8.16
CA GLU A 132 14.55 -11.56 -8.36
C GLU A 132 14.47 -10.14 -8.93
N ALA A 133 13.63 -9.91 -9.94
CA ALA A 133 13.44 -8.58 -10.53
C ALA A 133 12.80 -7.59 -9.56
N PHE A 134 11.83 -8.03 -8.75
CA PHE A 134 11.22 -7.20 -7.71
C PHE A 134 12.26 -6.80 -6.65
N LEU A 135 13.04 -7.76 -6.16
CA LEU A 135 14.10 -7.50 -5.19
C LEU A 135 15.10 -6.47 -5.74
N ALA A 136 15.60 -6.71 -6.95
CA ALA A 136 16.59 -5.82 -7.58
C ALA A 136 16.03 -4.41 -7.83
N LEU A 137 14.77 -4.31 -8.25
CA LEU A 137 14.07 -3.03 -8.38
C LEU A 137 14.06 -2.29 -7.05
N VAL A 138 13.53 -2.91 -6.00
CA VAL A 138 13.37 -2.32 -4.66
C VAL A 138 14.73 -1.92 -4.09
N GLU A 139 15.75 -2.77 -4.18
CA GLU A 139 17.11 -2.44 -3.73
C GLU A 139 17.70 -1.24 -4.48
N THR A 140 17.43 -1.14 -5.78
CA THR A 140 17.94 -0.03 -6.61
C THR A 140 17.27 1.28 -6.22
N ILE A 141 15.94 1.30 -6.19
CA ILE A 141 15.19 2.55 -6.05
C ILE A 141 15.09 3.05 -4.61
N THR A 142 15.30 2.20 -3.59
CA THR A 142 15.17 2.59 -2.17
C THR A 142 16.49 3.03 -1.54
N THR A 143 17.56 3.18 -2.32
CA THR A 143 18.80 3.78 -1.80
C THR A 143 18.58 5.26 -1.43
N PRO A 144 19.33 5.82 -0.46
CA PRO A 144 19.18 7.23 -0.09
C PRO A 144 19.39 8.21 -1.26
N GLU A 145 20.30 7.89 -2.18
CA GLU A 145 20.54 8.71 -3.39
C GLU A 145 19.33 8.66 -4.33
N MET A 146 18.74 7.48 -4.52
CA MET A 146 17.53 7.35 -5.34
C MET A 146 16.31 7.99 -4.69
N GLN A 147 16.14 7.90 -3.37
CA GLN A 147 15.08 8.60 -2.65
C GLN A 147 15.15 10.11 -2.85
N GLU A 148 16.34 10.70 -2.78
CA GLU A 148 16.52 12.13 -3.04
C GLU A 148 16.11 12.50 -4.48
N ARG A 149 16.51 11.68 -5.46
CA ARG A 149 16.23 11.91 -6.89
C ARG A 149 14.76 11.70 -7.26
N LEU A 150 14.13 10.68 -6.69
CA LEU A 150 12.78 10.24 -7.01
C LEU A 150 11.70 10.97 -6.19
N GLY A 151 11.99 11.34 -4.94
CA GLY A 151 11.07 12.09 -4.09
C GLY A 151 10.89 13.55 -4.49
N LYS A 152 11.82 14.09 -5.29
CA LYS A 152 11.89 15.53 -5.64
C LYS A 152 12.24 15.72 -7.11
N THR A 153 11.27 15.50 -7.99
CA THR A 153 11.48 15.51 -9.45
C THR A 153 11.79 16.89 -10.02
N GLY A 154 11.53 17.96 -9.27
CA GLY A 154 11.57 19.34 -9.76
C GLY A 154 10.37 19.70 -10.64
N HIS A 155 9.40 18.81 -10.86
CA HIS A 155 8.16 19.13 -11.58
C HIS A 155 7.08 19.63 -10.62
N SER A 156 6.13 20.39 -11.17
CA SER A 156 5.01 20.91 -10.41
C SER A 156 3.70 20.48 -11.06
N ILE A 157 2.71 20.13 -10.25
CA ILE A 157 1.39 19.68 -10.69
C ILE A 157 0.35 20.66 -10.19
N GLU A 158 -0.50 21.14 -11.09
CA GLU A 158 -1.67 21.95 -10.75
C GLU A 158 -2.85 21.04 -10.39
N ASP A 159 -3.34 21.15 -9.16
CA ASP A 159 -4.58 20.58 -8.69
C ASP A 159 -5.67 21.66 -8.79
N GLU A 160 -6.41 21.62 -9.91
CA GLU A 160 -7.48 22.57 -10.19
C GLU A 160 -8.66 22.44 -9.22
N GLU A 161 -8.88 21.25 -8.65
CA GLU A 161 -10.01 21.00 -7.74
C GLU A 161 -9.82 21.72 -6.42
N ASN A 162 -8.58 21.71 -5.90
CA ASN A 162 -8.25 22.33 -4.63
C ASN A 162 -7.57 23.73 -4.78
N ASP A 163 -7.42 24.24 -6.00
CA ASP A 163 -6.76 25.53 -6.34
C ASP A 163 -5.32 25.61 -5.80
N ILE A 164 -4.57 24.53 -6.04
CA ILE A 164 -3.22 24.32 -5.49
C ILE A 164 -2.24 23.97 -6.60
N THR A 165 -1.00 24.39 -6.42
CA THR A 165 0.13 23.88 -7.20
C THR A 165 1.05 23.13 -6.25
N TRP A 166 1.17 21.82 -6.47
CA TRP A 166 2.15 20.98 -5.79
C TRP A 166 3.50 21.19 -6.46
N GLU A 167 4.46 21.72 -5.71
CA GLU A 167 5.80 21.98 -6.23
C GLU A 167 6.71 20.80 -5.97
N ASN A 168 7.63 20.51 -6.90
CA ASN A 168 8.70 19.53 -6.73
C ASN A 168 8.19 18.15 -6.25
N VAL A 169 7.16 17.66 -6.93
CA VAL A 169 6.44 16.43 -6.58
C VAL A 169 7.31 15.18 -6.71
N SER A 170 6.93 14.11 -6.00
CA SER A 170 7.51 12.78 -6.18
C SER A 170 7.20 12.19 -7.57
N PHE A 171 8.02 11.26 -8.02
CA PHE A 171 7.90 10.69 -9.37
C PHE A 171 6.60 9.93 -9.61
N THR A 172 6.00 9.36 -8.57
CA THR A 172 4.71 8.65 -8.61
C THR A 172 3.51 9.59 -8.55
N HIS A 173 3.66 10.77 -7.95
CA HIS A 173 2.69 11.85 -8.13
C HIS A 173 2.72 12.35 -9.58
N LEU A 174 3.92 12.48 -10.16
CA LEU A 174 4.12 12.87 -11.56
C LEU A 174 3.61 11.81 -12.55
N ASN A 175 3.82 10.54 -12.24
CA ASN A 175 3.50 9.41 -13.12
C ASN A 175 2.65 8.38 -12.37
N PRO A 176 1.34 8.63 -12.18
CA PRO A 176 0.49 7.82 -11.31
C PRO A 176 0.30 6.37 -11.78
N GLU A 177 0.48 6.06 -13.07
CA GLU A 177 0.44 4.67 -13.56
C GLU A 177 1.62 3.84 -13.01
N VAL A 178 2.76 4.47 -12.73
CA VAL A 178 3.89 3.80 -12.05
C VAL A 178 3.55 3.51 -10.60
N ALA A 179 2.88 4.45 -9.92
CA ALA A 179 2.39 4.22 -8.56
C ALA A 179 1.44 3.02 -8.51
N GLY A 180 0.52 2.92 -9.48
CA GLY A 180 -0.40 1.79 -9.61
C GLY A 180 0.30 0.45 -9.82
N SER A 181 1.34 0.41 -10.66
CA SER A 181 2.22 -0.75 -10.84
C SER A 181 2.88 -1.16 -9.53
N PHE A 182 3.44 -0.19 -8.80
CA PHE A 182 4.11 -0.45 -7.53
C PHE A 182 3.14 -0.89 -6.43
N THR A 183 1.91 -0.37 -6.41
CA THR A 183 0.85 -0.87 -5.53
C THR A 183 0.59 -2.35 -5.76
N ASN A 184 0.50 -2.80 -7.02
CA ASN A 184 0.28 -4.21 -7.32
C ASN A 184 1.42 -5.07 -6.81
N LEU A 185 2.67 -4.65 -7.04
CA LEU A 185 3.86 -5.37 -6.56
C LEU A 185 3.91 -5.41 -5.03
N PHE A 186 3.61 -4.30 -4.37
CA PHE A 186 3.55 -4.24 -2.91
C PHE A 186 2.50 -5.20 -2.34
N LEU A 187 1.29 -5.18 -2.90
CA LEU A 187 0.19 -6.04 -2.45
C LEU A 187 0.43 -7.52 -2.77
N ASN A 188 1.06 -7.82 -3.91
CA ASN A 188 1.45 -9.18 -4.26
C ASN A 188 2.51 -9.76 -3.30
N ASN A 189 3.29 -8.89 -2.65
CA ASN A 189 4.33 -9.26 -1.70
C ASN A 189 3.96 -8.88 -0.25
N ILE A 190 2.66 -8.86 0.11
CA ILE A 190 2.17 -8.50 1.46
C ILE A 190 2.95 -9.23 2.56
N GLU A 191 3.15 -10.55 2.44
CA GLU A 191 3.88 -11.35 3.44
C GLU A 191 5.29 -10.81 3.72
N SER A 192 5.96 -10.28 2.68
CA SER A 192 7.28 -9.66 2.83
C SER A 192 7.17 -8.28 3.46
N MET A 193 6.13 -7.50 3.11
CA MET A 193 5.88 -6.16 3.65
C MET A 193 5.54 -6.20 5.15
N GLU A 194 4.70 -7.14 5.56
CA GLU A 194 4.25 -7.34 6.95
C GLU A 194 5.23 -8.15 7.81
N SER A 195 6.34 -8.60 7.23
CA SER A 195 7.30 -9.45 7.92
C SER A 195 7.82 -8.81 9.20
N VAL A 196 7.85 -9.58 10.28
CA VAL A 196 8.39 -9.13 11.57
C VAL A 196 9.93 -9.06 11.58
N ALA A 197 10.58 -9.56 10.53
CA ALA A 197 12.03 -9.49 10.38
C ALA A 197 12.50 -8.03 10.41
N GLY A 198 13.58 -7.75 11.15
CA GLY A 198 14.11 -6.39 11.31
C GLY A 198 13.43 -5.57 12.41
N PHE A 199 12.36 -6.08 13.03
CA PHE A 199 11.72 -5.43 14.17
C PHE A 199 12.01 -6.18 15.47
N ASN A 200 12.38 -5.45 16.53
CA ASN A 200 12.52 -5.98 17.87
C ASN A 200 11.29 -5.61 18.71
N PHE A 201 10.32 -6.53 18.76
CA PHE A 201 9.23 -6.50 19.73
C PHE A 201 9.59 -7.41 20.88
N ASP A 202 10.48 -6.98 21.77
CA ASP A 202 10.80 -7.76 22.96
C ASP A 202 9.51 -7.92 23.79
N ASP A 203 9.15 -9.16 24.14
CA ASP A 203 7.91 -9.45 24.90
C ASP A 203 7.95 -8.86 26.32
N ASP A 204 9.14 -8.47 26.79
CA ASP A 204 9.34 -7.76 28.05
C ASP A 204 9.08 -6.25 27.84
N ARG A 205 7.96 -5.79 28.41
CA ARG A 205 7.38 -4.42 28.38
C ARG A 205 8.28 -3.26 28.84
N GLU A 206 9.59 -3.45 28.94
CA GLU A 206 10.57 -2.48 29.43
C GLU A 206 11.53 -1.97 28.34
N GLN A 207 11.56 -2.56 27.14
CA GLN A 207 12.37 -2.07 26.02
C GLN A 207 11.50 -1.40 24.98
N ASP A 208 11.96 -0.23 24.51
CA ASP A 208 11.33 0.50 23.43
C ASP A 208 11.46 -0.32 22.12
N PRO A 209 10.44 -0.31 21.24
CA PRO A 209 10.52 -0.96 19.94
C PRO A 209 11.70 -0.41 19.12
N GLU A 210 12.52 -1.29 18.53
CA GLU A 210 13.68 -0.87 17.73
C GLU A 210 13.74 -1.61 16.39
N ILE A 211 14.22 -0.91 15.36
CA ILE A 211 14.57 -1.50 14.06
C ILE A 211 16.05 -1.88 14.03
N TYR A 212 16.33 -3.12 13.60
CA TYR A 212 17.66 -3.59 13.25
C TYR A 212 17.74 -3.94 11.77
N ALA A 213 18.93 -3.74 11.21
CA ALA A 213 19.17 -4.03 9.81
C ALA A 213 19.03 -5.54 9.54
N VAL A 214 18.28 -5.88 8.50
CA VAL A 214 18.27 -7.21 7.88
C VAL A 214 18.68 -7.08 6.43
N ASP A 215 19.31 -8.12 5.89
CA ASP A 215 19.67 -8.12 4.48
C ASP A 215 18.40 -8.32 3.64
N ASN A 216 18.28 -7.56 2.57
CA ASN A 216 17.34 -7.80 1.49
C ASN A 216 17.78 -9.08 0.77
N GLU A 217 16.94 -10.11 0.74
CA GLU A 217 17.32 -11.42 0.23
C GLU A 217 16.17 -12.14 -0.45
N TYR A 218 16.50 -12.82 -1.56
CA TYR A 218 15.63 -13.81 -2.19
C TYR A 218 15.81 -15.17 -1.50
N LEU A 219 14.75 -15.66 -0.85
CA LEU A 219 14.80 -16.89 -0.05
C LEU A 219 14.48 -18.15 -0.86
N GLY A 220 14.11 -17.99 -2.14
CA GLY A 220 13.65 -19.07 -3.02
C GLY A 220 12.13 -19.28 -2.94
N ASP A 221 11.58 -19.98 -3.94
CA ASP A 221 10.16 -20.31 -4.06
C ASP A 221 9.24 -19.07 -4.01
N GLY A 222 9.70 -17.95 -4.57
CA GLY A 222 8.98 -16.67 -4.60
C GLY A 222 9.11 -15.83 -3.32
N ALA A 223 9.63 -16.40 -2.23
CA ALA A 223 9.71 -15.72 -0.93
C ALA A 223 10.86 -14.71 -0.85
N LEU A 224 10.58 -13.58 -0.19
CA LEU A 224 11.51 -12.47 -0.03
C LEU A 224 11.62 -12.05 1.43
N GLN A 225 12.79 -11.52 1.78
CA GLN A 225 13.00 -10.78 3.01
C GLN A 225 13.47 -9.38 2.64
N LEU A 226 12.81 -8.37 3.20
CA LEU A 226 13.16 -6.97 2.98
C LEU A 226 13.48 -6.28 4.31
N ASP A 227 14.41 -5.34 4.33
CA ASP A 227 14.67 -4.45 5.45
C ASP A 227 13.46 -3.54 5.70
N PRO A 228 13.10 -3.25 6.97
CA PRO A 228 12.01 -2.34 7.29
C PRO A 228 12.10 -0.98 6.59
N MET A 229 13.30 -0.40 6.47
CA MET A 229 13.46 0.91 5.81
C MET A 229 13.31 0.82 4.30
N THR A 230 13.72 -0.31 3.70
CA THR A 230 13.48 -0.60 2.29
C THR A 230 11.97 -0.71 2.00
N ARG A 231 11.22 -1.37 2.88
CA ARG A 231 9.76 -1.47 2.78
C ARG A 231 9.09 -0.12 2.91
N LEU A 232 9.53 0.70 3.87
CA LEU A 232 8.97 2.03 4.11
C LEU A 232 9.20 2.94 2.90
N ALA A 233 10.43 2.99 2.40
CA ALA A 233 10.78 3.76 1.22
C ALA A 233 9.98 3.35 -0.02
N PHE A 234 9.72 2.05 -0.20
CA PHE A 234 8.91 1.58 -1.31
C PHE A 234 7.42 1.96 -1.13
N ALA A 235 6.89 1.89 0.09
CA ALA A 235 5.55 2.38 0.41
C ALA A 235 5.41 3.90 0.18
N GLU A 236 6.41 4.69 0.60
CA GLU A 236 6.49 6.15 0.37
C GLU A 236 6.37 6.52 -1.11
N TYR A 237 7.02 5.75 -1.98
CA TYR A 237 6.86 5.95 -3.42
C TYR A 237 5.42 5.69 -3.87
N ILE A 238 4.79 4.62 -3.40
CA ILE A 238 3.41 4.31 -3.82
C ILE A 238 2.46 5.42 -3.41
N VAL A 239 2.58 5.90 -2.17
CA VAL A 239 1.68 6.93 -1.64
C VAL A 239 1.92 8.31 -2.25
N GLY A 240 2.92 8.50 -3.12
CA GLY A 240 3.02 9.72 -3.92
C GLY A 240 1.82 9.94 -4.85
N SER A 241 1.09 8.89 -5.23
CA SER A 241 -0.21 9.01 -5.91
C SER A 241 -1.35 8.82 -4.92
N GLU A 242 -2.31 9.73 -4.90
CA GLU A 242 -3.50 9.66 -4.05
C GLU A 242 -4.29 8.37 -4.26
N ASP A 243 -4.59 8.00 -5.51
CA ASP A 243 -5.31 6.76 -5.84
C ASP A 243 -4.56 5.51 -5.34
N ALA A 244 -3.24 5.50 -5.46
CA ALA A 244 -2.41 4.40 -5.02
C ALA A 244 -2.30 4.32 -3.48
N ALA A 245 -2.17 5.48 -2.82
CA ALA A 245 -2.17 5.60 -1.36
C ALA A 245 -3.48 5.08 -0.77
N THR A 246 -4.59 5.51 -1.34
CA THR A 246 -5.95 5.08 -0.99
C THR A 246 -6.10 3.55 -1.13
N ARG A 247 -5.57 2.95 -2.20
CA ARG A 247 -5.57 1.47 -2.36
C ARG A 247 -4.75 0.75 -1.28
N LEU A 248 -3.59 1.28 -0.89
CA LEU A 248 -2.77 0.71 0.18
C LEU A 248 -3.46 0.80 1.53
N GLU A 249 -4.00 1.96 1.88
CA GLU A 249 -4.73 2.16 3.14
C GLU A 249 -5.94 1.21 3.24
N THR A 250 -6.71 1.07 2.16
CA THR A 250 -7.79 0.09 2.08
C THR A 250 -7.30 -1.35 2.28
N ALA A 251 -6.15 -1.71 1.72
CA ALA A 251 -5.57 -3.05 1.91
C ALA A 251 -5.12 -3.27 3.36
N SER A 252 -4.49 -2.26 3.99
CA SER A 252 -4.09 -2.30 5.41
C SER A 252 -5.27 -2.59 6.32
N PHE A 253 -6.35 -1.88 6.09
CA PHE A 253 -7.60 -2.05 6.81
C PHE A 253 -8.11 -3.50 6.74
N PHE A 254 -8.23 -4.06 5.53
CA PHE A 254 -8.71 -5.44 5.39
C PHE A 254 -7.75 -6.45 6.01
N ARG A 255 -6.44 -6.22 5.92
CA ARG A 255 -5.45 -7.10 6.54
C ARG A 255 -5.55 -7.08 8.07
N THR A 256 -5.77 -5.91 8.66
CA THR A 256 -6.02 -5.74 10.10
C THR A 256 -7.29 -6.47 10.54
N GLU A 257 -8.35 -6.42 9.75
CA GLU A 257 -9.58 -7.18 10.05
C GLU A 257 -9.41 -8.69 10.00
N GLU A 258 -8.67 -9.18 9.01
CA GLU A 258 -8.34 -10.60 8.91
C GLU A 258 -7.46 -11.07 10.08
N ALA A 259 -6.49 -10.25 10.48
CA ALA A 259 -5.67 -10.51 11.66
C ALA A 259 -6.50 -10.53 12.94
N ALA A 260 -7.41 -9.57 13.13
CA ALA A 260 -8.30 -9.53 14.29
C ALA A 260 -9.18 -10.78 14.35
N SER A 261 -9.82 -11.14 13.23
CA SER A 261 -10.66 -12.33 13.16
C SER A 261 -9.89 -13.60 13.53
N THR A 262 -8.68 -13.77 12.99
CA THR A 262 -7.82 -14.93 13.29
C THR A 262 -7.36 -14.93 14.74
N TYR A 263 -6.90 -13.77 15.24
CA TYR A 263 -6.40 -13.60 16.60
C TYR A 263 -7.46 -13.93 17.67
N PHE A 264 -8.70 -13.50 17.46
CA PHE A 264 -9.78 -13.72 18.42
C PHE A 264 -10.51 -15.08 18.22
N ALA A 265 -10.23 -15.84 17.17
CA ALA A 265 -10.92 -17.13 16.92
C ALA A 265 -10.42 -18.30 17.78
N GLU A 266 -9.18 -18.26 18.28
CA GLU A 266 -8.55 -19.41 18.97
C GLU A 266 -7.83 -19.02 20.27
N TYR A 267 -7.55 -20.01 21.13
CA TYR A 267 -6.73 -19.83 22.34
C TYR A 267 -5.69 -20.96 22.52
N PRO A 268 -4.42 -20.66 22.87
CA PRO A 268 -3.85 -19.32 23.01
C PRO A 268 -3.85 -18.57 21.66
N PRO A 269 -4.12 -17.26 21.65
CA PRO A 269 -4.25 -16.52 20.41
C PRO A 269 -2.88 -16.43 19.73
N ASP A 270 -2.87 -16.51 18.40
CA ASP A 270 -1.63 -16.36 17.64
C ASP A 270 -1.28 -14.88 17.49
N VAL A 271 -0.35 -14.41 18.31
CA VAL A 271 0.14 -13.03 18.30
C VAL A 271 0.94 -12.68 17.04
N SER A 272 1.29 -13.64 16.17
CA SER A 272 2.00 -13.32 14.93
C SER A 272 1.13 -12.53 13.95
N GLU A 273 -0.17 -12.86 13.85
CA GLU A 273 -1.13 -12.17 12.97
C GLU A 273 -1.32 -10.69 13.29
N PRO A 274 -1.68 -10.29 14.52
CA PRO A 274 -1.82 -8.87 14.86
C PRO A 274 -0.50 -8.13 14.80
N ARG A 275 0.63 -8.83 15.01
CA ARG A 275 1.95 -8.26 14.87
C ARG A 275 2.28 -7.93 13.41
N ALA A 276 2.04 -8.87 12.51
CA ALA A 276 2.23 -8.66 11.07
C ALA A 276 1.32 -7.53 10.54
N ALA A 277 0.02 -7.60 10.82
CA ALA A 277 -0.91 -6.55 10.41
C ALA A 277 -0.59 -5.18 11.02
N GLY A 278 -0.19 -5.13 12.29
CA GLY A 278 0.22 -3.88 12.94
C GLY A 278 1.46 -3.25 12.31
N ILE A 279 2.44 -4.06 11.87
CA ILE A 279 3.61 -3.58 11.12
C ILE A 279 3.19 -3.05 9.76
N PHE A 280 2.33 -3.78 9.05
CA PHE A 280 1.85 -3.40 7.74
C PHE A 280 1.10 -2.06 7.76
N ASP A 281 0.24 -1.86 8.76
CA ASP A 281 -0.47 -0.60 8.98
C ASP A 281 0.49 0.54 9.32
N ALA A 282 1.38 0.31 10.28
CA ALA A 282 2.41 1.28 10.66
C ALA A 282 3.28 1.73 9.47
N LEU A 283 3.61 0.79 8.58
CA LEU A 283 4.38 1.07 7.37
C LEU A 283 3.66 2.02 6.42
N ILE A 284 2.35 1.79 6.21
CA ILE A 284 1.53 2.58 5.29
C ILE A 284 1.25 3.96 5.88
N ASP A 285 0.94 4.03 7.17
CA ASP A 285 0.72 5.30 7.86
C ASP A 285 1.96 6.19 7.86
N GLU A 286 3.13 5.62 8.17
CA GLU A 286 4.39 6.36 8.16
C GLU A 286 4.74 6.82 6.75
N ALA A 287 4.48 5.99 5.73
CA ALA A 287 4.65 6.40 4.34
C ALA A 287 3.77 7.60 3.98
N ILE A 288 2.49 7.57 4.34
CA ILE A 288 1.53 8.67 4.09
C ILE A 288 1.97 9.93 4.85
N GLU A 289 2.41 9.80 6.10
CA GLU A 289 2.91 10.93 6.89
C GLU A 289 4.16 11.55 6.27
N ASN A 290 5.13 10.74 5.85
CA ASN A 290 6.35 11.23 5.21
C ASN A 290 6.06 11.94 3.89
N GLU A 291 5.16 11.41 3.05
CA GLU A 291 4.72 12.09 1.83
C GLU A 291 3.94 13.37 2.14
N HIS A 292 3.07 13.37 3.16
CA HIS A 292 2.35 14.56 3.60
C HIS A 292 3.32 15.67 4.03
N GLN A 293 4.31 15.34 4.87
CA GLN A 293 5.32 16.27 5.34
C GLN A 293 6.20 16.78 4.17
N ASN A 294 6.57 15.91 3.23
CA ASN A 294 7.29 16.31 2.01
C ASN A 294 6.51 17.34 1.18
N ARG A 295 5.20 17.14 1.03
CA ARG A 295 4.32 18.09 0.34
C ARG A 295 4.15 19.41 1.08
N LEU A 296 4.01 19.37 2.41
CA LEU A 296 3.95 20.58 3.24
C LEU A 296 5.24 21.41 3.15
N ASP A 297 6.39 20.76 3.09
CA ASP A 297 7.67 21.44 2.95
C ASP A 297 7.90 22.00 1.54
N ALA A 298 7.35 21.35 0.51
CA ALA A 298 7.48 21.77 -0.88
C ALA A 298 6.48 22.88 -1.28
N THR A 299 5.26 22.85 -0.73
CA THR A 299 4.18 23.78 -1.07
C THR A 299 3.96 24.82 0.03
N ASN A 300 3.77 26.11 -0.31
CA ASN A 300 3.50 27.18 0.68
C ASN A 300 2.10 27.11 1.33
N GLY A 301 1.40 25.97 1.26
CA GLY A 301 0.01 25.78 1.69
C GLY A 301 -0.13 24.63 2.67
N ALA A 302 -0.96 24.82 3.70
CA ALA A 302 -1.37 23.75 4.61
C ALA A 302 -2.52 22.98 3.95
N ILE A 303 -2.19 21.90 3.26
CA ILE A 303 -3.17 20.98 2.68
C ILE A 303 -3.06 19.69 3.46
N ASP A 304 -4.20 19.20 3.90
CA ASP A 304 -4.27 17.99 4.68
C ASP A 304 -4.35 16.78 3.74
N TYR A 305 -3.23 16.49 3.06
CA TYR A 305 -3.09 15.36 2.13
C TYR A 305 -3.45 14.03 2.80
N LYS A 306 -3.03 13.86 4.07
CA LYS A 306 -3.38 12.72 4.91
C LYS A 306 -4.90 12.53 4.99
N ASN A 307 -5.65 13.62 5.18
CA ASN A 307 -7.10 13.56 5.16
C ASN A 307 -7.69 13.25 3.79
N GLN A 308 -7.07 13.73 2.71
CA GLN A 308 -7.56 13.41 1.37
C GLN A 308 -7.45 11.91 1.11
N VAL A 309 -6.29 11.31 1.39
CA VAL A 309 -6.07 9.86 1.25
C VAL A 309 -7.03 9.07 2.12
N ALA A 310 -7.16 9.43 3.41
CA ALA A 310 -8.04 8.76 4.36
C ALA A 310 -9.54 8.87 4.01
N ASN A 311 -9.99 10.06 3.55
CA ASN A 311 -11.39 10.23 3.13
C ASN A 311 -11.65 9.51 1.80
N ASN A 312 -10.70 9.54 0.87
CA ASN A 312 -10.83 8.84 -0.40
C ASN A 312 -10.75 7.34 -0.23
N SER A 313 -9.96 6.80 0.72
CA SER A 313 -9.88 5.37 0.98
C SER A 313 -11.20 4.87 1.57
N VAL A 314 -11.81 5.66 2.43
CA VAL A 314 -13.20 5.53 2.86
C VAL A 314 -14.15 5.46 1.64
N ASP A 315 -14.09 6.41 0.71
CA ASP A 315 -14.96 6.46 -0.48
C ASP A 315 -14.68 5.33 -1.50
N LEU A 316 -13.40 5.02 -1.75
CA LEU A 316 -12.95 3.95 -2.64
C LEU A 316 -13.31 2.59 -2.04
N THR A 317 -13.19 2.40 -0.72
CA THR A 317 -13.63 1.18 -0.06
C THR A 317 -15.13 0.98 -0.33
N ALA A 318 -15.96 2.04 -0.26
CA ALA A 318 -17.37 1.98 -0.63
C ALA A 318 -17.62 1.65 -2.12
N ALA A 319 -16.70 2.01 -3.03
CA ALA A 319 -16.77 1.75 -4.48
C ALA A 319 -16.20 0.37 -4.91
N ILE A 320 -15.11 -0.09 -4.28
CA ILE A 320 -14.37 -1.35 -4.53
C ILE A 320 -15.25 -2.58 -4.32
N PHE A 321 -16.29 -2.46 -3.50
CA PHE A 321 -17.25 -3.53 -3.20
C PHE A 321 -18.01 -4.10 -4.41
N ASN A 322 -17.79 -3.59 -5.62
CA ASN A 322 -18.26 -4.21 -6.86
C ASN A 322 -17.18 -4.86 -7.74
N GLU A 323 -15.87 -4.54 -7.63
CA GLU A 323 -14.96 -4.78 -8.77
C GLU A 323 -13.48 -5.18 -8.52
N ILE A 324 -12.91 -5.15 -7.31
CA ILE A 324 -11.47 -5.51 -7.16
C ILE A 324 -11.26 -6.87 -6.47
N PRO A 325 -10.69 -7.88 -7.16
CA PRO A 325 -10.01 -8.98 -6.49
C PRO A 325 -8.73 -8.42 -5.88
N ALA A 326 -8.68 -8.28 -4.55
CA ALA A 326 -7.44 -8.03 -3.83
C ALA A 326 -6.75 -9.40 -3.64
N PRO A 327 -5.64 -9.70 -4.34
CA PRO A 327 -4.85 -10.90 -4.07
C PRO A 327 -4.40 -10.85 -2.60
N GLY A 328 -4.53 -11.97 -1.87
CA GLY A 328 -4.08 -12.08 -0.48
C GLY A 328 -5.11 -11.77 0.63
N VAL A 329 -6.34 -11.32 0.32
CA VAL A 329 -7.38 -11.07 1.33
C VAL A 329 -8.44 -12.18 1.31
N SER A 330 -8.66 -12.91 2.43
CA SER A 330 -9.53 -14.10 2.44
C SER A 330 -11.05 -13.80 2.33
N THR A 331 -11.86 -14.85 2.12
CA THR A 331 -13.33 -14.80 1.99
C THR A 331 -14.07 -14.17 3.18
N VAL A 332 -13.45 -14.09 4.37
CA VAL A 332 -14.03 -13.41 5.54
C VAL A 332 -14.19 -11.90 5.28
N SER A 333 -13.35 -11.33 4.41
CA SER A 333 -13.48 -9.96 3.92
C SER A 333 -14.76 -9.73 3.11
N GLU A 334 -15.36 -10.74 2.44
CA GLU A 334 -16.55 -10.53 1.59
C GLU A 334 -17.82 -10.15 2.36
N VAL A 335 -17.96 -10.60 3.61
CA VAL A 335 -19.09 -10.23 4.48
C VAL A 335 -18.87 -8.82 5.05
N MET A 336 -17.64 -8.51 5.46
CA MET A 336 -17.26 -7.16 5.92
C MET A 336 -17.29 -6.12 4.78
N LYS A 337 -17.08 -6.57 3.54
CA LYS A 337 -17.14 -5.76 2.33
C LYS A 337 -18.54 -5.15 2.10
N GLN A 338 -19.62 -5.75 2.58
CA GLN A 338 -20.94 -5.13 2.40
C GLN A 338 -21.13 -4.00 3.41
N GLY A 339 -21.02 -4.25 4.71
CA GLY A 339 -21.38 -3.29 5.76
C GLY A 339 -20.71 -1.92 5.76
N PHE A 340 -19.45 -1.85 5.35
CA PHE A 340 -18.68 -0.58 5.38
C PHE A 340 -19.17 0.45 4.35
N LYS A 341 -19.86 0.01 3.29
CA LYS A 341 -20.35 0.83 2.17
C LYS A 341 -21.32 1.94 2.57
N GLU A 342 -22.15 1.74 3.59
CA GLU A 342 -23.26 2.64 3.93
C GLU A 342 -23.00 3.52 5.17
N VAL A 343 -22.11 3.11 6.09
CA VAL A 343 -21.64 3.98 7.20
C VAL A 343 -20.93 5.22 6.67
N LEU A 344 -20.21 5.06 5.56
CA LEU A 344 -19.43 6.12 4.94
C LEU A 344 -20.25 6.96 3.95
N ALA A 345 -21.28 6.37 3.31
CA ALA A 345 -22.21 7.08 2.43
C ALA A 345 -23.20 8.00 3.16
N THR A 346 -23.16 8.05 4.49
CA THR A 346 -24.00 8.93 5.30
C THR A 346 -23.28 10.26 5.54
N GLU A 347 -23.76 11.35 4.91
CA GLU A 347 -23.23 12.70 5.08
C GLU A 347 -23.04 13.06 6.57
N HIS A 348 -21.82 13.44 6.94
CA HIS A 348 -21.39 13.99 8.23
C HIS A 348 -21.33 13.01 9.42
N ILE A 349 -20.36 12.09 9.39
CA ILE A 349 -19.72 11.67 10.65
C ILE A 349 -18.81 12.84 11.11
N ASP A 350 -19.41 13.75 11.88
CA ASP A 350 -18.72 14.77 12.68
C ASP A 350 -18.11 14.11 13.94
N VAL A 351 -17.39 12.99 13.76
CA VAL A 351 -16.46 12.49 14.79
C VAL A 351 -15.35 13.52 14.80
N ALA A 352 -15.24 14.22 15.93
CA ALA A 352 -14.37 15.35 16.12
C ALA A 352 -13.03 15.16 15.38
N ARG A 353 -12.76 16.11 14.49
CA ARG A 353 -11.52 16.34 13.77
C ARG A 353 -10.27 16.19 14.66
N ASP A 354 -9.86 14.95 14.87
CA ASP A 354 -8.48 14.55 15.11
C ASP A 354 -8.14 13.69 13.91
N THR A 355 -7.88 14.38 12.81
CA THR A 355 -7.84 13.88 11.45
C THR A 355 -6.40 13.51 11.08
N SER A 356 -5.86 12.51 11.76
CA SER A 356 -4.82 11.67 11.19
C SER A 356 -5.52 10.53 10.45
N SER A 357 -4.93 9.99 9.39
CA SER A 357 -5.22 8.65 8.80
C SER A 357 -5.20 7.50 9.79
N ASP A 358 -5.14 7.78 11.10
CA ASP A 358 -5.33 6.77 12.11
C ASP A 358 -6.76 6.24 11.91
N PHE A 359 -6.86 4.95 11.63
CA PHE A 359 -7.71 4.16 12.50
C PHE A 359 -7.33 4.54 13.92
N SER A 360 -7.99 5.56 14.48
CA SER A 360 -7.66 6.09 15.80
C SER A 360 -7.49 4.90 16.71
N SER A 361 -6.52 4.93 17.63
CA SER A 361 -6.35 3.82 18.59
C SER A 361 -7.68 3.38 19.22
N VAL A 362 -8.64 4.30 19.31
CA VAL A 362 -10.07 4.08 19.63
C VAL A 362 -10.81 3.22 18.59
N ALA A 363 -10.74 3.50 17.30
CA ALA A 363 -11.35 2.68 16.25
C ALA A 363 -10.80 1.25 16.24
N LEU A 364 -9.48 1.08 16.38
CA LEU A 364 -8.83 -0.22 16.49
C LEU A 364 -9.28 -0.96 17.76
N ASP A 365 -9.33 -0.28 18.90
CA ASP A 365 -9.77 -0.84 20.19
C ASP A 365 -11.25 -1.23 20.18
N ASN A 366 -12.11 -0.40 19.57
CA ASN A 366 -13.53 -0.69 19.38
C ASN A 366 -13.72 -1.94 18.52
N ARG A 367 -12.94 -2.09 17.44
CA ARG A 367 -13.03 -3.27 16.56
C ARG A 367 -12.53 -4.53 17.22
N ALA A 368 -11.37 -4.46 17.87
CA ALA A 368 -10.85 -5.53 18.70
C ALA A 368 -11.89 -5.97 19.77
N THR A 369 -12.60 -5.00 20.36
CA THR A 369 -13.69 -5.24 21.32
C THR A 369 -14.87 -6.00 20.69
N ILE A 370 -15.31 -5.65 19.47
CA ILE A 370 -16.38 -6.38 18.78
C ILE A 370 -15.94 -7.81 18.43
N HIS A 371 -14.75 -7.99 17.84
CA HIS A 371 -14.23 -9.32 17.51
C HIS A 371 -14.12 -10.20 18.77
N ALA A 372 -13.65 -9.63 19.87
CA ALA A 372 -13.60 -10.29 21.17
C ALA A 372 -14.99 -10.72 21.65
N ALA A 373 -16.00 -9.86 21.52
CA ALA A 373 -17.38 -10.18 21.87
C ALA A 373 -17.93 -11.34 21.03
N MET A 374 -17.74 -11.27 19.71
CA MET A 374 -18.16 -12.33 18.78
C MET A 374 -17.52 -13.67 19.15
N ALA A 375 -16.22 -13.68 19.44
CA ALA A 375 -15.51 -14.90 19.84
C ALA A 375 -16.07 -15.50 21.13
N VAL A 376 -16.29 -14.68 22.16
CA VAL A 376 -16.82 -15.12 23.45
C VAL A 376 -18.25 -15.66 23.31
N GLU A 377 -19.09 -14.97 22.54
CA GLU A 377 -20.49 -15.37 22.34
C GLU A 377 -20.60 -16.64 21.46
N ASN A 378 -19.81 -16.75 20.38
CA ASN A 378 -19.79 -17.92 19.50
C ASN A 378 -19.29 -19.19 20.20
N ASN A 379 -18.43 -19.05 21.23
CA ASN A 379 -18.01 -20.16 22.08
C ASN A 379 -19.03 -20.50 23.19
N GLY A 380 -20.10 -19.70 23.34
CA GLY A 380 -21.14 -19.91 24.34
C GLY A 380 -20.70 -19.58 25.77
N GLU A 381 -19.62 -18.80 25.93
CA GLU A 381 -19.05 -18.44 27.24
C GLU A 381 -19.81 -17.27 27.88
N HIS A 382 -20.26 -16.30 27.09
CA HIS A 382 -21.02 -15.14 27.54
C HIS A 382 -22.14 -14.80 26.54
N THR A 383 -23.20 -14.13 27.01
CA THR A 383 -24.24 -13.55 26.14
C THR A 383 -24.44 -12.11 26.58
N PHE A 384 -24.11 -11.18 25.68
CA PHE A 384 -24.20 -9.75 25.96
C PHE A 384 -25.67 -9.29 26.03
N GLY A 385 -25.92 -8.27 26.86
CA GLY A 385 -27.25 -7.74 27.16
C GLY A 385 -27.95 -7.01 26.00
N GLU A 386 -29.13 -6.45 26.29
CA GLU A 386 -29.96 -5.70 25.34
C GLU A 386 -29.25 -4.42 24.84
N GLU A 387 -28.27 -3.92 25.60
CA GLU A 387 -27.42 -2.78 25.25
C GLU A 387 -26.59 -3.03 23.98
N VAL A 388 -26.38 -4.30 23.60
CA VAL A 388 -25.61 -4.70 22.41
C VAL A 388 -26.52 -5.02 21.22
N ASP A 389 -27.85 -4.97 21.37
CA ASP A 389 -28.80 -5.29 20.29
C ASP A 389 -28.63 -4.39 19.06
N TYR A 390 -28.11 -3.17 19.23
CA TYR A 390 -27.74 -2.28 18.12
C TYR A 390 -26.71 -2.90 17.16
N LEU A 391 -25.80 -3.73 17.69
CA LEU A 391 -24.74 -4.39 16.92
C LEU A 391 -25.15 -5.78 16.39
N ARG A 392 -26.36 -6.25 16.70
CA ARG A 392 -26.82 -7.58 16.33
C ARG A 392 -27.46 -7.59 14.94
N ASP A 393 -27.15 -8.63 14.18
CA ASP A 393 -27.88 -8.96 12.97
C ASP A 393 -29.35 -9.31 13.32
N PRO A 394 -30.35 -8.57 12.80
CA PRO A 394 -31.76 -8.86 13.07
C PRO A 394 -32.23 -10.24 12.61
N SER A 395 -31.51 -10.87 11.68
CA SER A 395 -31.86 -12.16 11.09
C SER A 395 -31.27 -13.36 11.83
N THR A 396 -30.05 -13.23 12.35
CA THR A 396 -29.36 -14.30 13.08
C THR A 396 -29.38 -14.08 14.59
N GLY A 397 -29.48 -12.83 15.05
CA GLY A 397 -29.36 -12.42 16.43
C GLY A 397 -27.90 -12.38 16.91
N GLU A 398 -26.93 -12.64 16.05
CA GLU A 398 -25.50 -12.65 16.38
C GLU A 398 -24.94 -11.23 16.30
N ILE A 399 -23.93 -10.92 17.12
CA ILE A 399 -23.14 -9.70 16.95
C ILE A 399 -22.48 -9.78 15.57
N SER A 400 -22.69 -8.75 14.77
CA SER A 400 -22.17 -8.70 13.40
C SER A 400 -21.25 -7.51 13.26
N LEU A 401 -20.17 -7.64 12.50
CA LEU A 401 -19.31 -6.53 12.05
C LEU A 401 -19.84 -5.87 10.77
N ASP A 402 -21.07 -6.19 10.36
CA ASP A 402 -21.74 -5.61 9.20
C ASP A 402 -22.57 -4.39 9.63
N PRO A 403 -22.08 -3.17 9.40
CA PRO A 403 -22.82 -1.97 9.74
C PRO A 403 -24.19 -1.83 9.10
N HIS A 404 -24.49 -2.49 7.97
CA HIS A 404 -25.84 -2.46 7.37
C HIS A 404 -26.92 -2.94 8.33
N LEU A 405 -26.54 -3.83 9.24
CA LEU A 405 -27.45 -4.43 10.20
C LEU A 405 -27.74 -3.48 11.37
N TRP A 406 -26.89 -2.47 11.57
CA TRP A 406 -26.99 -1.47 12.62
C TRP A 406 -27.68 -0.17 12.15
N MET A 407 -27.86 -0.01 10.83
CA MET A 407 -28.55 1.14 10.24
C MET A 407 -30.06 0.85 10.15
N GLU A 408 -30.85 1.50 11.02
CA GLU A 408 -32.30 1.26 11.08
C GLU A 408 -33.05 1.74 9.82
N GLY A 409 -33.76 0.82 9.14
CA GLY A 409 -34.99 1.10 8.39
C GLY A 409 -34.88 1.49 6.90
N GLU A 410 -35.86 1.04 6.10
CA GLU A 410 -36.05 1.48 4.72
C GLU A 410 -36.47 2.97 4.69
N GLY A 411 -35.51 3.90 4.62
CA GLY A 411 -35.79 5.24 4.09
C GLY A 411 -35.07 6.45 4.69
N GLU A 412 -34.42 6.38 5.85
CA GLU A 412 -33.60 7.48 6.37
C GLU A 412 -32.34 6.92 7.07
N SER A 413 -31.22 7.05 6.37
CA SER A 413 -29.87 6.60 6.72
C SER A 413 -29.21 7.51 7.76
N SER A 414 -29.17 7.11 9.03
CA SER A 414 -28.23 7.73 9.96
C SER A 414 -27.69 6.71 10.96
N PHE A 415 -26.39 6.48 10.91
CA PHE A 415 -25.62 5.80 11.94
C PHE A 415 -25.84 6.49 13.29
N ASP A 416 -26.27 5.75 14.31
CA ASP A 416 -26.42 6.27 15.66
C ASP A 416 -25.10 6.07 16.42
N ALA A 417 -24.22 7.06 16.31
CA ALA A 417 -22.92 7.05 16.97
C ALA A 417 -23.03 6.93 18.51
N THR A 418 -24.14 7.38 19.11
CA THR A 418 -24.35 7.26 20.56
C THR A 418 -24.69 5.82 20.92
N ALA A 419 -25.63 5.20 20.21
CA ALA A 419 -25.99 3.80 20.41
C ALA A 419 -24.81 2.86 20.14
N TYR A 420 -24.02 3.13 19.09
CA TYR A 420 -22.78 2.40 18.82
C TYR A 420 -21.81 2.47 19.99
N GLN A 421 -21.49 3.69 20.48
CA GLN A 421 -20.54 3.84 21.58
C GLN A 421 -21.07 3.23 22.89
N GLU A 422 -22.36 3.36 23.18
CA GLU A 422 -23.00 2.72 24.34
C GLU A 422 -22.88 1.19 24.27
N ALA A 423 -23.08 0.58 23.09
CA ALA A 423 -22.90 -0.85 22.88
C ALA A 423 -21.44 -1.28 23.09
N ILE A 424 -20.48 -0.54 22.54
CA ILE A 424 -19.05 -0.81 22.73
C ILE A 424 -18.65 -0.69 24.20
N ASP A 425 -19.05 0.37 24.89
CA ASP A 425 -18.74 0.59 26.31
C ASP A 425 -19.33 -0.54 27.17
N SER A 426 -20.52 -1.04 26.80
CA SER A 426 -21.16 -2.21 27.45
C SER A 426 -20.33 -3.47 27.25
N ILE A 427 -19.99 -3.82 25.99
CA ILE A 427 -19.14 -4.98 25.67
C ILE A 427 -17.82 -4.91 26.42
N TYR A 428 -17.13 -3.78 26.36
CA TYR A 428 -15.84 -3.60 27.02
C TYR A 428 -15.96 -3.77 28.54
N GLY A 429 -17.04 -3.23 29.13
CA GLY A 429 -17.37 -3.39 30.54
C GLY A 429 -17.53 -4.85 30.95
N ASP A 430 -18.22 -5.64 30.14
CA ASP A 430 -18.43 -7.07 30.37
C ASP A 430 -17.13 -7.88 30.17
N LEU A 431 -16.41 -7.64 29.06
CA LEU A 431 -15.15 -8.32 28.72
C LEU A 431 -14.01 -8.04 29.69
N ARG A 432 -14.07 -6.93 30.42
CA ARG A 432 -13.06 -6.56 31.41
C ARG A 432 -12.91 -7.59 32.51
N ASP A 433 -14.01 -8.16 32.96
CA ASP A 433 -14.04 -9.11 34.06
C ASP A 433 -14.34 -10.55 33.59
N GLU A 434 -14.70 -10.74 32.32
CA GLU A 434 -14.97 -12.05 31.71
C GLU A 434 -13.68 -12.79 31.33
N LYS A 435 -13.67 -14.10 31.54
CA LYS A 435 -12.53 -14.94 31.15
C LYS A 435 -12.56 -15.21 29.66
N TRP A 436 -11.40 -15.11 29.02
CA TRP A 436 -11.29 -15.43 27.60
C TRP A 436 -11.56 -16.93 27.35
N PRO A 437 -12.28 -17.30 26.27
CA PRO A 437 -12.58 -18.70 25.95
C PRO A 437 -11.29 -19.52 25.84
N GLY A 438 -11.24 -20.67 26.51
CA GLY A 438 -10.05 -21.52 26.54
C GLY A 438 -8.92 -21.04 27.46
N ALA A 439 -9.01 -19.85 28.05
CA ALA A 439 -8.03 -19.34 29.01
C ALA A 439 -8.41 -19.68 30.46
N GLU A 440 -7.42 -20.08 31.28
CA GLU A 440 -7.68 -20.36 32.69
C GLU A 440 -7.88 -19.08 33.52
N ASN A 441 -7.11 -18.03 33.23
CA ASN A 441 -7.06 -16.80 34.05
C ASN A 441 -6.88 -15.49 33.26
N GLU A 442 -6.85 -15.53 31.92
CA GLU A 442 -6.74 -14.30 31.13
C GLU A 442 -8.12 -13.68 30.90
N LEU A 443 -8.16 -12.36 31.00
CA LEU A 443 -9.37 -11.56 30.86
C LEU A 443 -9.44 -11.01 29.44
N GLY A 444 -10.65 -10.83 28.91
CA GLY A 444 -10.86 -10.33 27.55
C GLY A 444 -10.15 -9.01 27.25
N ASN A 445 -10.13 -8.09 28.22
CA ASN A 445 -9.42 -6.81 28.08
C ASN A 445 -7.90 -6.95 27.89
N THR A 446 -7.29 -8.02 28.39
CA THR A 446 -5.86 -8.27 28.22
C THR A 446 -5.59 -8.70 26.78
N VAL A 447 -6.43 -9.60 26.26
CA VAL A 447 -6.36 -10.08 24.87
C VAL A 447 -6.59 -8.94 23.89
N ILE A 448 -7.56 -8.06 24.14
CA ILE A 448 -7.80 -6.84 23.35
C ILE A 448 -6.58 -5.92 23.38
N SER A 449 -6.01 -5.66 24.57
CA SER A 449 -4.86 -4.77 24.70
C SER A 449 -3.61 -5.27 23.97
N ASP A 450 -3.46 -6.59 23.85
CA ASP A 450 -2.35 -7.19 23.11
C ASP A 450 -2.46 -6.91 21.60
N PHE A 451 -3.66 -6.86 21.05
CA PHE A 451 -3.89 -6.54 19.64
C PHE A 451 -3.44 -5.11 19.30
N SER A 452 -3.97 -4.11 20.01
CA SER A 452 -3.67 -2.69 19.78
C SER A 452 -2.20 -2.34 20.04
N ARG A 453 -1.53 -3.08 20.95
CA ARG A 453 -0.12 -2.88 21.28
C ARG A 453 0.81 -3.04 20.08
N PHE A 454 0.56 -4.03 19.21
CA PHE A 454 1.49 -4.33 18.12
C PHE A 454 1.49 -3.26 17.03
N ASN A 455 0.34 -2.65 16.75
CA ASN A 455 0.23 -1.51 15.85
C ASN A 455 1.07 -0.32 16.33
N MET A 456 0.88 0.09 17.59
CA MET A 456 1.65 1.20 18.19
C MET A 456 3.15 0.91 18.20
N ALA A 457 3.55 -0.31 18.52
CA ALA A 457 4.95 -0.69 18.57
C ALA A 457 5.63 -0.65 17.19
N GLY A 458 4.91 -0.97 16.12
CA GLY A 458 5.41 -0.86 14.75
C GLY A 458 5.73 0.59 14.38
N ARG A 459 4.79 1.52 14.67
CA ARG A 459 4.97 2.95 14.42
C ARG A 459 6.12 3.53 15.24
N GLU A 460 6.16 3.28 16.55
CA GLU A 460 7.25 3.73 17.43
C GLU A 460 8.63 3.25 16.95
N ALA A 461 8.70 2.03 16.38
CA ALA A 461 9.94 1.49 15.83
C ALA A 461 10.38 2.25 14.56
N LEU A 462 9.44 2.59 13.66
CA LEU A 462 9.72 3.33 12.43
C LEU A 462 10.13 4.78 12.72
N ASP A 463 9.41 5.47 13.61
CA ASP A 463 9.72 6.84 14.09
C ASP A 463 11.13 6.96 14.68
N SER A 464 11.69 5.87 15.21
CA SER A 464 13.04 5.88 15.79
C SER A 464 14.15 6.07 14.74
N ARG A 465 13.83 5.96 13.45
CA ARG A 465 14.77 5.95 12.32
C ARG A 465 14.54 7.07 11.29
N THR A 466 13.36 7.65 11.23
CA THR A 466 13.03 8.84 10.42
C THR A 466 13.40 10.13 11.15
#